data_AF-A0A961MM58-F1
#
_entry.id   AF-A0A961MM58-F1
#
_cell.length_a   1.000
_cell.length_b   1.000
_cell.length_c   1.000
_cell.angle_alpha   90.00
_cell.angle_beta   90.00
_cell.angle_gamma   90.00
#
_symmetry.space_group_name_H-M   'P 1'
#
loop_
_entity.id
_entity.type
_entity.pdbx_description
1 polymer ?
#
loop_
_entity_poly.entity_id
_entity_poly.type
_entity_poly.pdbx_seq_one_letter_code
_entity_poly.pdbx_strand_id
1 'polypeptide(L)'
;MAFFSKLKDRLFKSSSKLEEGLDAIVEAGGEIDPPRAAPDPEIPAPEPEPEPAPETPPTEPEPMPAPPEPSPTPEPEPAPMPGDPSPMPPPLEVPPESAAPRGAGGGLLNRLLRRGEAAGVVRRTLDDAMLEQLEELLISADMGVDTALRVTANMAEGRIGKKLSSAEIKQLLAAEITRIMEPVARPMPLYPKRPQVVLVVGVNGSGKTTTIGKLASQFKAAGKTVVIAAGDTFRAAAVEQLQVWGERAGVPVLTAPEGSDPASLAFDAMTRAQQDGADLLMIDTAGRLQNRADLMEELAKIVRVIRKKDPDAPHNTLLVL
;
A
#
# COMPACT_ATOMS: atom_id res chain seq x y z
N MET A 1 -8.57 12.63 -15.96
CA MET A 1 -8.03 13.44 -14.84
C MET A 1 -9.03 13.55 -13.67
N ALA A 2 -10.30 13.91 -13.89
CA ALA A 2 -11.27 14.17 -12.81
C ALA A 2 -11.68 12.96 -11.94
N PHE A 3 -11.62 11.72 -12.46
CA PHE A 3 -11.94 10.52 -11.68
C PHE A 3 -10.85 10.17 -10.66
N PHE A 4 -9.58 10.28 -11.07
CA PHE A 4 -8.44 10.06 -10.18
C PHE A 4 -8.30 11.16 -9.13
N SER A 5 -8.61 12.42 -9.45
CA SER A 5 -8.64 13.47 -8.42
C SER A 5 -9.78 13.23 -7.44
N LYS A 6 -11.01 12.90 -7.90
CA LYS A 6 -12.13 12.57 -7.00
C LYS A 6 -11.89 11.32 -6.15
N LEU A 7 -11.18 10.33 -6.69
CA LEU A 7 -10.80 9.11 -5.95
C LEU A 7 -9.71 9.42 -4.92
N LYS A 8 -8.70 10.21 -5.29
CA LYS A 8 -7.67 10.72 -4.38
C LYS A 8 -8.32 11.53 -3.27
N ASP A 9 -9.13 12.53 -3.60
CA ASP A 9 -9.84 13.36 -2.65
C ASP A 9 -10.72 12.52 -1.72
N ARG A 10 -11.44 11.51 -2.21
CA ARG A 10 -12.21 10.59 -1.35
C ARG A 10 -11.35 9.71 -0.44
N LEU A 11 -10.23 9.17 -0.95
CA LEU A 11 -9.31 8.34 -0.17
C LEU A 11 -8.62 9.15 0.94
N PHE A 12 -8.28 10.42 0.66
CA PHE A 12 -7.64 11.31 1.65
C PHE A 12 -8.65 12.06 2.53
N LYS A 13 -9.95 12.10 2.19
CA LYS A 13 -10.99 12.75 3.02
C LYS A 13 -11.22 12.08 4.36
N SER A 14 -11.01 10.76 4.47
CA SER A 14 -11.06 10.07 5.76
C SER A 14 -9.83 10.40 6.61
N SER A 15 -8.65 10.40 5.97
CA SER A 15 -7.40 10.82 6.62
C SER A 15 -7.44 12.28 7.09
N SER A 16 -8.04 13.18 6.31
CA SER A 16 -8.16 14.59 6.67
C SER A 16 -9.14 14.80 7.82
N LYS A 17 -10.23 14.03 7.89
CA LYS A 17 -11.17 14.07 9.03
C LYS A 17 -10.56 13.55 10.33
N LEU A 18 -9.77 12.48 10.26
CA LEU A 18 -9.04 11.97 11.44
C LEU A 18 -8.00 12.98 11.92
N GLU A 19 -7.31 13.63 11.00
CA GLU A 19 -6.35 14.68 11.31
C GLU A 19 -7.01 15.91 11.93
N GLU A 20 -8.03 16.48 11.27
CA GLU A 20 -8.80 17.62 11.78
C GLU A 20 -9.49 17.32 13.11
N GLY A 21 -10.09 16.12 13.24
CA GLY A 21 -10.77 15.70 14.46
C GLY A 21 -9.80 15.51 15.62
N LEU A 22 -8.62 14.94 15.37
CA LEU A 22 -7.60 14.78 16.39
C LEU A 22 -7.03 16.11 16.86
N ASP A 23 -6.73 17.02 15.92
CA ASP A 23 -6.24 18.35 16.26
C ASP A 23 -7.29 19.12 17.07
N ALA A 24 -8.57 19.03 16.71
CA ALA A 24 -9.67 19.61 17.49
C ALA A 24 -9.76 19.03 18.91
N ILE A 25 -9.59 17.71 19.09
CA ILE A 25 -9.56 17.08 20.41
C ILE A 25 -8.41 17.62 21.25
N VAL A 26 -7.21 17.74 20.67
CA VAL A 26 -6.03 18.25 21.39
C VAL A 26 -6.17 19.74 21.70
N GLU A 27 -6.71 20.55 20.78
CA GLU A 27 -6.93 21.98 21.00
C GLU A 27 -8.03 22.30 22.02
N ALA A 28 -9.13 21.53 22.04
CA ALA A 28 -10.28 21.79 22.93
C ALA A 28 -9.96 21.65 24.43
N GLY A 29 -8.87 20.96 24.79
CA GLY A 29 -8.42 20.80 26.18
C GLY A 29 -6.91 20.91 26.35
N GLY A 30 -6.22 21.47 25.36
CA GLY A 30 -4.76 21.53 25.31
C GLY A 30 -4.19 22.78 25.91
N GLU A 31 -3.01 22.65 26.50
CA GLU A 31 -2.19 23.77 26.95
C GLU A 31 -1.01 23.95 26.00
N ILE A 32 -0.62 25.19 25.74
CA ILE A 32 0.57 25.51 24.95
C ILE A 32 1.79 25.21 25.82
N ASP A 33 2.52 24.16 25.49
CA ASP A 33 3.75 23.82 26.17
C ASP A 33 4.89 24.60 25.49
N PRO A 34 5.60 25.51 26.22
CA PRO A 34 6.68 26.26 25.62
C PRO A 34 7.78 25.30 25.16
N PRO A 35 8.52 25.65 24.08
CA PRO A 35 9.62 24.81 23.62
C PRO A 35 10.60 24.57 24.77
N ARG A 36 10.88 23.30 25.06
CA ARG A 36 11.86 22.91 26.07
C ARG A 36 13.19 23.59 25.71
N ALA A 37 13.67 24.49 26.56
CA ALA A 37 14.96 25.13 26.37
C ALA A 37 16.02 24.05 26.18
N ALA A 38 16.81 24.17 25.11
CA ALA A 38 18.00 23.34 24.95
C ALA A 38 18.86 23.49 26.20
N PRO A 39 19.44 22.41 26.76
CA PRO A 39 20.44 22.56 27.80
C PRO A 39 21.56 23.45 27.27
N ASP A 40 22.00 24.42 28.09
CA ASP A 40 23.09 25.33 27.75
C ASP A 40 24.29 24.53 27.22
N PRO A 41 24.95 24.98 26.14
CA PRO A 41 26.17 24.32 25.68
C PRO A 41 27.22 24.39 26.79
N GLU A 42 27.56 23.24 27.38
CA GLU A 42 28.71 23.11 28.25
C GLU A 42 29.96 23.59 27.49
N ILE A 43 30.62 24.61 28.04
CA ILE A 43 31.87 25.17 27.52
C ILE A 43 32.92 24.04 27.55
N PRO A 44 33.53 23.66 26.40
CA PRO A 44 34.59 22.66 26.42
C PRO A 44 35.82 23.23 27.15
N ALA A 45 36.36 22.46 28.10
CA ALA A 45 37.65 22.74 28.71
C ALA A 45 38.77 22.74 27.64
N PRO A 46 39.82 23.56 27.78
CA PRO A 46 40.87 23.68 26.77
C PRO A 46 41.73 22.39 26.71
N GLU A 47 41.98 21.91 25.49
CA GLU A 47 42.91 20.80 25.20
C GLU A 47 44.36 21.20 25.53
N PRO A 48 45.21 20.26 26.02
CA PRO A 48 46.63 20.52 26.24
C PRO A 48 47.44 20.45 24.93
N GLU A 49 48.50 21.27 24.88
CA GLU A 49 49.43 21.43 23.74
C GLU A 49 50.17 20.14 23.34
N PRO A 50 50.55 19.97 22.05
CA PRO A 50 51.27 18.79 21.58
C PRO A 50 52.79 18.90 21.79
N GLU A 51 53.40 17.82 22.27
CA GLU A 51 54.85 17.62 22.35
C GLU A 51 55.49 17.31 20.97
N PRO A 52 56.81 17.57 20.79
CA PRO A 52 57.44 17.54 19.46
C PRO A 52 57.84 16.12 19.03
N ALA A 53 57.78 15.90 17.71
CA ALA A 53 58.12 14.65 17.04
C ALA A 53 59.64 14.38 16.97
N PRO A 54 60.11 13.12 17.04
CA PRO A 54 61.47 12.75 16.67
C PRO A 54 61.59 12.16 15.25
N GLU A 55 62.83 12.23 14.78
CA GLU A 55 63.36 12.16 13.41
C GLU A 55 63.28 10.79 12.70
N THR A 56 63.32 10.84 11.36
CA THR A 56 63.52 9.72 10.42
C THR A 56 64.99 9.28 10.32
N PRO A 57 65.29 8.01 10.01
CA PRO A 57 65.86 7.65 8.68
C PRO A 57 65.57 6.17 8.24
N PRO A 58 66.19 5.60 7.19
CA PRO A 58 66.13 5.96 5.77
C PRO A 58 65.65 4.79 4.85
N THR A 59 65.58 5.11 3.57
CA THR A 59 65.09 4.44 2.34
C THR A 59 65.80 3.15 1.90
N GLU A 60 65.07 2.22 1.23
CA GLU A 60 65.39 1.52 -0.05
C GLU A 60 64.34 0.41 -0.39
N PRO A 61 64.27 -0.16 -1.62
CA PRO A 61 64.05 0.46 -2.94
C PRO A 61 62.81 -0.12 -3.67
N GLU A 62 62.41 0.54 -4.76
CA GLU A 62 61.32 0.14 -5.67
C GLU A 62 61.59 -1.15 -6.47
N PRO A 63 60.54 -1.90 -6.86
CA PRO A 63 60.61 -2.75 -8.05
C PRO A 63 59.74 -2.23 -9.21
N MET A 64 60.34 -2.40 -10.39
CA MET A 64 59.97 -2.08 -11.77
C MET A 64 58.67 -2.70 -12.32
N PRO A 65 58.21 -2.28 -13.53
CA PRO A 65 56.81 -2.34 -13.95
C PRO A 65 56.41 -3.64 -14.64
N ALA A 66 55.11 -3.99 -14.57
CA ALA A 66 54.50 -5.09 -15.30
C ALA A 66 53.93 -4.64 -16.67
N PRO A 67 53.78 -5.55 -17.66
CA PRO A 67 53.53 -5.24 -19.08
C PRO A 67 52.03 -5.02 -19.42
N PRO A 68 51.70 -4.55 -20.64
CA PRO A 68 50.34 -4.11 -20.99
C PRO A 68 49.38 -5.24 -21.41
N GLU A 69 48.10 -4.86 -21.37
CA GLU A 69 46.83 -5.60 -21.56
C GLU A 69 46.67 -6.41 -22.86
N PRO A 70 45.67 -7.31 -22.91
CA PRO A 70 44.92 -7.58 -24.13
C PRO A 70 43.53 -6.92 -24.12
N SER A 71 43.23 -6.26 -25.23
CA SER A 71 42.00 -5.56 -25.64
C SER A 71 40.69 -6.35 -25.51
N PRO A 72 39.57 -5.72 -25.11
CA PRO A 72 38.23 -6.27 -25.32
C PRO A 72 37.72 -6.04 -26.76
N THR A 73 37.02 -7.06 -27.25
CA THR A 73 36.28 -7.23 -28.51
C THR A 73 35.18 -6.16 -28.70
N PRO A 74 34.77 -5.82 -29.94
CA PRO A 74 33.80 -4.76 -30.18
C PRO A 74 32.36 -5.19 -29.84
N GLU A 75 31.62 -4.24 -29.28
CA GLU A 75 30.19 -4.27 -28.98
C GLU A 75 29.34 -4.22 -30.27
N PRO A 76 28.23 -4.97 -30.39
CA PRO A 76 27.38 -4.92 -31.58
C PRO A 76 26.51 -3.65 -31.61
N GLU A 77 26.34 -3.09 -32.82
CA GLU A 77 25.49 -1.92 -33.10
C GLU A 77 24.02 -2.10 -32.67
N PRO A 78 23.35 -1.03 -32.19
CA PRO A 78 21.93 -1.06 -31.92
C PRO A 78 21.09 -1.03 -33.21
N ALA A 79 20.14 -1.96 -33.31
CA ALA A 79 19.08 -1.98 -34.33
C ALA A 79 18.05 -0.84 -34.11
N PRO A 80 17.31 -0.42 -35.15
CA PRO A 80 16.59 0.86 -35.16
C PRO A 80 15.30 0.84 -34.34
N MET A 81 15.01 1.96 -33.67
CA MET A 81 13.74 2.20 -32.99
C MET A 81 12.59 2.43 -34.01
N PRO A 82 11.39 1.90 -33.78
CA PRO A 82 10.20 2.30 -34.52
C PRO A 82 9.56 3.58 -33.94
N GLY A 83 9.39 4.58 -34.81
CA GLY A 83 8.20 5.43 -34.95
C GLY A 83 7.74 6.33 -33.80
N ASP A 84 7.86 7.64 -34.02
CA ASP A 84 7.28 8.74 -33.22
C ASP A 84 5.80 8.55 -32.85
N PRO A 85 5.39 8.79 -31.59
CA PRO A 85 4.03 9.18 -31.26
C PRO A 85 3.84 10.70 -31.43
N SER A 86 2.74 11.08 -32.09
CA SER A 86 2.27 12.46 -32.30
C SER A 86 2.29 13.34 -31.04
N PRO A 87 2.47 14.67 -31.19
CA PRO A 87 2.71 15.59 -30.08
C PRO A 87 1.48 15.78 -29.17
N MET A 88 1.74 15.76 -27.85
CA MET A 88 0.79 16.17 -26.82
C MET A 88 0.51 17.68 -26.86
N PRO A 89 -0.70 18.15 -26.51
CA PRO A 89 -1.00 19.57 -26.39
C PRO A 89 -0.28 20.22 -25.18
N PRO A 90 0.04 21.52 -25.25
CA PRO A 90 0.81 22.22 -24.22
C PRO A 90 0.05 22.38 -22.88
N PRO A 91 0.77 22.61 -21.76
CA PRO A 91 0.14 22.82 -20.46
C PRO A 91 -0.67 24.12 -20.43
N LEU A 92 -1.85 24.08 -19.80
CA LEU A 92 -2.70 25.26 -19.55
C LEU A 92 -2.03 26.22 -18.56
N GLU A 93 -1.89 27.48 -18.96
CA GLU A 93 -1.45 28.60 -18.13
C GLU A 93 -2.49 28.92 -17.05
N VAL A 94 -2.01 29.08 -15.81
CA VAL A 94 -2.80 29.55 -14.67
C VAL A 94 -2.63 31.08 -14.60
N PRO A 95 -3.70 31.89 -14.50
CA PRO A 95 -3.56 33.34 -14.46
C PRO A 95 -3.02 33.82 -13.10
N PRO A 96 -2.17 34.86 -13.06
CA PRO A 96 -1.63 35.37 -11.81
C PRO A 96 -2.66 36.20 -11.05
N GLU A 97 -2.78 35.90 -9.76
CA GLU A 97 -3.59 36.62 -8.79
C GLU A 97 -3.10 38.06 -8.58
N SER A 98 -4.07 38.95 -8.32
CA SER A 98 -3.93 40.40 -8.27
C SER A 98 -2.94 40.91 -7.23
N ALA A 99 -2.15 41.90 -7.64
CA ALA A 99 -1.31 42.73 -6.76
C ALA A 99 -2.15 43.68 -5.88
N ALA A 100 -1.80 43.75 -4.59
CA ALA A 100 -2.11 44.85 -3.68
C ALA A 100 -0.80 45.25 -2.93
N PRO A 101 -0.67 46.51 -2.46
CA PRO A 101 0.56 47.26 -2.55
C PRO A 101 1.57 46.97 -1.42
N ARG A 102 2.86 47.08 -1.78
CA ARG A 102 3.99 47.06 -0.86
C ARG A 102 3.99 48.32 0.01
N GLY A 103 3.74 48.15 1.30
CA GLY A 103 4.14 49.08 2.36
C GLY A 103 5.55 48.72 2.85
N ALA A 104 6.40 49.73 2.93
CA ALA A 104 7.82 49.65 3.23
C ALA A 104 8.15 49.35 4.70
N GLY A 105 9.35 48.79 4.93
CA GLY A 105 10.14 49.00 6.14
C GLY A 105 9.87 48.04 7.31
N GLY A 106 10.59 46.92 7.35
CA GLY A 106 10.59 46.01 8.50
C GLY A 106 11.45 44.79 8.20
N GLY A 107 12.74 44.88 8.53
CA GLY A 107 13.82 44.06 7.97
C GLY A 107 13.68 42.54 8.14
N LEU A 108 14.41 41.83 7.28
CA LEU A 108 14.70 40.39 7.35
C LEU A 108 15.08 39.90 8.77
N LEU A 109 15.65 40.79 9.60
CA LEU A 109 15.91 40.54 11.03
C LEU A 109 14.64 40.18 11.82
N ASN A 110 13.50 40.84 11.55
CA ASN A 110 12.23 40.59 12.26
C ASN A 110 11.59 39.25 11.81
N ARG A 111 11.86 38.82 10.57
CA ARG A 111 11.48 37.48 10.08
C ARG A 111 12.36 36.36 10.64
N LEU A 112 13.63 36.64 10.91
CA LEU A 112 14.56 35.68 11.49
C LEU A 112 14.36 35.54 13.01
N LEU A 113 14.07 36.65 13.71
CA LEU A 113 13.72 36.66 15.15
C LEU A 113 12.39 35.95 15.42
N ARG A 114 11.42 36.04 14.50
CA ARG A 114 10.16 35.27 14.58
C ARG A 114 10.31 33.79 14.20
N ARG A 115 11.48 33.38 13.70
CA ARG A 115 11.82 31.98 13.41
C ARG A 115 12.47 31.27 14.62
N GLY A 116 12.77 32.02 15.69
CA GLY A 116 13.39 31.53 16.92
C GLY A 116 12.41 31.29 18.08
N GLU A 117 11.18 31.77 17.99
CA GLU A 117 10.09 31.28 18.85
C GLU A 117 9.56 30.00 18.21
N ALA A 118 10.08 28.85 18.65
CA ALA A 118 9.41 27.59 18.40
C ALA A 118 7.98 27.74 18.92
N ALA A 119 7.01 27.81 18.00
CA ALA A 119 5.60 27.88 18.34
C ALA A 119 5.32 26.74 19.33
N GLY A 120 4.84 27.09 20.52
CA GLY A 120 4.58 26.09 21.56
C GLY A 120 3.65 25.01 21.02
N VAL A 121 3.96 23.75 21.34
CA VAL A 121 3.16 22.62 20.88
C VAL A 121 1.99 22.47 21.83
N VAL A 122 0.77 22.50 21.28
CA VAL A 122 -0.43 22.24 22.08
C VAL A 122 -0.42 20.78 22.51
N ARG A 123 -0.50 20.54 23.82
CA ARG A 123 -0.60 19.21 24.40
C ARG A 123 -1.81 19.12 25.31
N ARG A 124 -2.55 18.02 25.21
CA ARG A 124 -3.68 17.71 26.06
C ARG A 124 -3.36 16.52 26.96
N THR A 125 -3.81 16.58 28.21
CA THR A 125 -3.72 15.44 29.14
C THR A 125 -4.56 14.27 28.63
N LEU A 126 -3.97 13.09 28.57
CA LEU A 126 -4.68 11.85 28.27
C LEU A 126 -5.52 11.43 29.49
N ASP A 127 -6.76 11.87 29.52
CA ASP A 127 -7.77 11.54 30.52
C ASP A 127 -8.92 10.71 29.90
N ASP A 128 -9.86 10.28 30.75
CA ASP A 128 -11.00 9.46 30.31
C ASP A 128 -11.85 10.17 29.25
N ALA A 129 -12.03 11.49 29.38
CA ALA A 129 -12.78 12.30 28.42
C ALA A 129 -12.08 12.40 27.05
N MET A 130 -10.75 12.51 27.04
CA MET A 130 -9.96 12.47 25.81
C MET A 130 -10.02 11.10 25.14
N LEU A 131 -9.96 10.03 25.92
CA LEU A 131 -10.06 8.66 25.40
C LEU A 131 -11.43 8.38 24.78
N GLU A 132 -12.52 8.84 25.41
CA GLU A 132 -13.87 8.73 24.86
C GLU A 132 -13.99 9.46 23.51
N GLN A 133 -13.44 10.68 23.41
CA GLN A 133 -13.43 11.43 22.14
C GLN A 133 -12.58 10.76 21.06
N LEU A 134 -11.43 10.18 21.44
CA LEU A 134 -10.61 9.42 20.51
C LEU A 134 -11.34 8.16 20.02
N GLU A 135 -12.06 7.46 20.90
CA GLU A 135 -12.84 6.28 20.53
C GLU A 135 -13.95 6.64 19.53
N GLU A 136 -14.73 7.68 19.83
CA GLU A 136 -15.78 8.17 18.93
C GLU A 136 -15.20 8.57 17.56
N LEU A 137 -14.07 9.25 17.55
CA LEU A 137 -13.36 9.63 16.32
C LEU A 137 -12.97 8.38 15.49
N LEU A 138 -12.40 7.34 16.12
CA LEU A 138 -12.03 6.11 15.43
C LEU A 138 -13.25 5.33 14.91
N ILE A 139 -14.35 5.31 15.67
CA ILE A 139 -15.62 4.71 15.23
C ILE A 139 -16.16 5.45 14.00
N SER A 140 -16.13 6.79 14.01
CA SER A 140 -16.57 7.63 12.89
C SER A 140 -15.75 7.43 11.61
N ALA A 141 -14.55 6.86 11.74
CA ALA A 141 -13.64 6.49 10.65
C ALA A 141 -13.75 5.02 10.23
N ASP A 142 -14.87 4.36 10.54
CA ASP A 142 -15.20 2.97 10.16
C ASP A 142 -14.31 1.89 10.81
N MET A 143 -13.64 2.18 11.94
CA MET A 143 -12.82 1.18 12.64
C MET A 143 -13.63 0.07 13.33
N GLY A 144 -14.91 0.35 13.62
CA GLY A 144 -15.80 -0.51 14.40
C GLY A 144 -15.56 -0.37 15.91
N VAL A 145 -16.60 -0.59 16.70
CA VAL A 145 -16.63 -0.34 18.15
C VAL A 145 -15.56 -1.16 18.88
N ASP A 146 -15.54 -2.49 18.67
CA ASP A 146 -14.62 -3.39 19.39
C ASP A 146 -13.14 -3.06 19.12
N THR A 147 -12.80 -2.74 17.87
CA THR A 147 -11.44 -2.38 17.48
C THR A 147 -11.05 -1.01 18.04
N ALA A 148 -11.94 -0.02 17.94
CA ALA A 148 -11.70 1.33 18.47
C ALA A 148 -11.46 1.29 19.98
N LEU A 149 -12.33 0.61 20.74
CA LEU A 149 -12.19 0.41 22.18
C LEU A 149 -10.87 -0.28 22.53
N ARG A 150 -10.49 -1.33 21.78
CA ARG A 150 -9.21 -2.01 22.00
C ARG A 150 -8.04 -1.06 21.73
N VAL A 151 -8.05 -0.29 20.65
CA VAL A 151 -6.98 0.64 20.31
C VAL A 151 -6.82 1.72 21.39
N THR A 152 -7.92 2.37 21.79
CA THR A 152 -7.88 3.42 22.83
C THR A 152 -7.45 2.89 24.19
N ALA A 153 -7.92 1.71 24.61
CA ALA A 153 -7.50 1.08 25.87
C ALA A 153 -5.99 0.77 25.89
N ASN A 154 -5.43 0.26 24.79
CA ASN A 154 -3.98 -0.01 24.71
C ASN A 154 -3.15 1.29 24.69
N MET A 155 -3.68 2.36 24.07
CA MET A 155 -3.03 3.67 24.12
C MET A 155 -3.02 4.27 25.53
N ALA A 156 -4.09 4.06 26.31
CA ALA A 156 -4.21 4.53 27.69
C ALA A 156 -3.21 3.86 28.65
N GLU A 157 -2.88 2.59 28.38
CA GLU A 157 -2.03 1.78 29.25
C GLU A 157 -0.68 2.45 29.55
N GLY A 158 -0.43 2.74 30.84
CA GLY A 158 0.79 3.41 31.31
C GLY A 158 0.97 4.86 30.84
N ARG A 159 -0.09 5.49 30.29
CA ARG A 159 -0.06 6.84 29.72
C ARG A 159 -1.16 7.78 30.23
N ILE A 160 -2.14 7.28 30.99
CA ILE A 160 -3.11 8.14 31.69
C ILE A 160 -2.40 9.25 32.46
N GLY A 161 -2.87 10.48 32.30
CA GLY A 161 -2.31 11.68 32.92
C GLY A 161 -1.09 12.29 32.20
N LYS A 162 -0.56 11.67 31.13
CA LYS A 162 0.50 12.26 30.32
C LYS A 162 -0.09 13.31 29.38
N LYS A 163 0.61 14.43 29.21
CA LYS A 163 0.28 15.43 28.18
C LYS A 163 0.82 14.99 26.83
N LEU A 164 -0.05 14.84 25.84
CA LEU A 164 0.29 14.38 24.50
C LEU A 164 -0.13 15.44 23.47
N SER A 165 0.74 15.64 22.49
CA SER A 165 0.43 16.39 21.27
C SER A 165 -0.29 15.50 20.24
N SER A 166 -0.94 16.11 19.25
CA SER A 166 -1.53 15.38 18.12
C SER A 166 -0.53 14.46 17.43
N ALA A 167 0.72 14.90 17.27
CA ALA A 167 1.77 14.10 16.64
C ALA A 167 2.11 12.84 17.43
N GLU A 168 2.23 12.96 18.76
CA GLU A 168 2.48 11.82 19.65
C GLU A 168 1.30 10.84 19.62
N ILE A 169 0.06 11.33 19.57
CA ILE A 169 -1.14 10.48 19.47
C ILE A 169 -1.18 9.76 18.12
N LYS A 170 -0.86 10.43 16.99
CA LYS A 170 -0.74 9.80 15.67
C LYS A 170 0.29 8.66 15.68
N GLN A 171 1.43 8.86 16.33
CA GLN A 171 2.47 7.83 16.45
C GLN A 171 1.98 6.62 17.26
N LEU A 172 1.29 6.86 18.39
CA LEU A 172 0.69 5.78 19.20
C LEU A 172 -0.37 5.01 18.42
N LEU A 173 -1.27 5.72 17.72
CA LEU A 173 -2.29 5.10 16.86
C LEU A 173 -1.65 4.23 15.77
N ALA A 174 -0.63 4.75 15.09
CA ALA A 174 0.08 4.02 14.03
C ALA A 174 0.74 2.75 14.56
N ALA A 175 1.38 2.82 15.75
CA ALA A 175 1.99 1.66 16.39
C ALA A 175 0.94 0.59 16.75
N GLU A 176 -0.21 0.99 17.29
CA GLU A 176 -1.28 0.06 17.66
C GLU A 176 -1.95 -0.58 16.44
N ILE A 177 -2.24 0.21 15.40
CA ILE A 177 -2.78 -0.32 14.14
C ILE A 177 -1.78 -1.29 13.50
N THR A 178 -0.48 -0.96 13.50
CA THR A 178 0.58 -1.84 12.99
C THR A 178 0.59 -3.16 13.76
N ARG A 179 0.54 -3.12 15.09
CA ARG A 179 0.49 -4.31 15.95
C ARG A 179 -0.72 -5.21 15.64
N ILE A 180 -1.89 -4.62 15.34
CA ILE A 180 -3.10 -5.36 14.97
C ILE A 180 -2.97 -5.97 13.56
N MET A 181 -2.35 -5.26 12.62
CA MET A 181 -2.21 -5.69 11.22
C MET A 181 -1.08 -6.70 10.98
N GLU A 182 0.02 -6.63 11.74
CA GLU A 182 1.21 -7.47 11.57
C GLU A 182 0.91 -8.98 11.41
N PRO A 183 0.03 -9.60 12.22
CA PRO A 183 -0.21 -11.04 12.12
C PRO A 183 -0.91 -11.46 10.82
N VAL A 184 -1.66 -10.54 10.19
CA VAL A 184 -2.52 -10.77 9.02
C VAL A 184 -2.00 -10.14 7.73
N ALA A 185 -1.02 -9.24 7.80
CA ALA A 185 -0.36 -8.59 6.67
C ALA A 185 0.61 -9.55 5.94
N ARG A 186 0.09 -10.70 5.50
CA ARG A 186 0.87 -11.75 4.85
C ARG A 186 0.56 -11.76 3.34
N PRO A 187 1.57 -11.91 2.47
CA PRO A 187 1.32 -12.09 1.05
C PRO A 187 0.54 -13.38 0.81
N MET A 188 -0.23 -13.42 -0.28
CA MET A 188 -0.86 -14.67 -0.72
C MET A 188 0.22 -15.71 -0.95
N PRO A 189 0.18 -16.87 -0.27
CA PRO A 189 1.22 -17.88 -0.43
C PRO A 189 1.19 -18.43 -1.85
N LEU A 190 2.37 -18.57 -2.46
CA LEU A 190 2.56 -19.27 -3.73
C LEU A 190 3.22 -20.63 -3.45
N TYR A 191 2.62 -21.69 -3.96
CA TYR A 191 3.07 -23.07 -3.75
C TYR A 191 3.73 -23.61 -5.02
N PRO A 192 4.67 -24.56 -4.93
CA PRO A 192 5.27 -25.21 -6.10
C PRO A 192 4.33 -26.21 -6.80
N LYS A 193 3.01 -26.02 -6.67
CA LYS A 193 1.97 -26.87 -7.26
C LYS A 193 1.54 -26.28 -8.59
N ARG A 194 1.33 -27.13 -9.60
CA ARG A 194 0.89 -26.71 -10.94
C ARG A 194 -0.37 -27.49 -11.38
N PRO A 195 -1.51 -26.81 -11.61
CA PRO A 195 -1.77 -25.41 -11.28
C PRO A 195 -2.04 -25.20 -9.78
N GLN A 196 -1.54 -24.09 -9.22
CA GLN A 196 -2.03 -23.56 -7.96
C GLN A 196 -3.42 -22.94 -8.19
N VAL A 197 -4.45 -23.63 -7.70
CA VAL A 197 -5.85 -23.17 -7.78
C VAL A 197 -6.17 -22.07 -6.77
N VAL A 198 -6.63 -20.92 -7.28
CA VAL A 198 -7.12 -19.75 -6.53
C VAL A 198 -8.61 -19.58 -6.80
N LEU A 199 -9.44 -19.79 -5.79
CA LEU A 199 -10.89 -19.57 -5.85
C LEU A 199 -11.21 -18.16 -5.36
N VAL A 200 -11.84 -17.32 -6.20
CA VAL A 200 -12.17 -15.93 -5.84
C VAL A 200 -13.66 -15.82 -5.55
N VAL A 201 -14.01 -15.41 -4.34
CA VAL A 201 -15.38 -15.33 -3.82
C VAL A 201 -15.69 -13.93 -3.28
N GLY A 202 -16.96 -13.63 -3.06
CA GLY A 202 -17.41 -12.32 -2.62
C GLY A 202 -18.74 -11.90 -3.25
N VAL A 203 -19.33 -10.82 -2.77
CA VAL A 203 -20.65 -10.37 -3.24
C VAL A 203 -20.59 -9.72 -4.62
N ASN A 204 -21.75 -9.57 -5.26
CA ASN A 204 -21.84 -8.80 -6.50
C ASN A 204 -21.42 -7.34 -6.24
N GLY A 205 -20.58 -6.79 -7.11
CA GLY A 205 -20.09 -5.41 -6.98
C GLY A 205 -18.84 -5.24 -6.11
N SER A 206 -18.39 -6.24 -5.33
CA SER A 206 -17.16 -6.13 -4.53
C SER A 206 -15.87 -6.07 -5.37
N GLY A 207 -15.97 -6.32 -6.68
CA GLY A 207 -14.85 -6.19 -7.61
C GLY A 207 -14.09 -7.47 -7.92
N LYS A 208 -14.64 -8.67 -7.63
CA LYS A 208 -14.05 -9.98 -7.95
C LYS A 208 -13.40 -10.07 -9.33
N THR A 209 -14.18 -9.85 -10.38
CA THR A 209 -13.73 -9.92 -11.79
C THR A 209 -12.56 -8.97 -12.06
N THR A 210 -12.62 -7.74 -11.52
CA THR A 210 -11.53 -6.75 -11.65
C THR A 210 -10.30 -7.20 -10.87
N THR A 211 -10.46 -7.75 -9.67
CA THR A 211 -9.36 -8.28 -8.86
C THR A 211 -8.68 -9.46 -9.54
N ILE A 212 -9.43 -10.38 -10.15
CA ILE A 212 -8.88 -11.48 -10.96
C ILE A 212 -8.05 -10.92 -12.12
N GLY A 213 -8.59 -9.97 -12.89
CA GLY A 213 -7.85 -9.36 -14.00
C GLY A 213 -6.54 -8.69 -13.56
N LYS A 214 -6.57 -7.94 -12.45
CA LYS A 214 -5.38 -7.32 -11.86
C LYS A 214 -4.35 -8.34 -11.41
N LEU A 215 -4.76 -9.36 -10.67
CA LEU A 215 -3.88 -10.42 -10.19
C LEU A 215 -3.29 -11.22 -11.36
N ALA A 216 -4.09 -11.56 -12.36
CA ALA A 216 -3.61 -12.25 -13.55
C ALA A 216 -2.55 -11.43 -14.30
N SER A 217 -2.77 -10.13 -14.46
CA SER A 217 -1.77 -9.21 -15.04
C SER A 217 -0.49 -9.14 -14.19
N GLN A 218 -0.60 -9.05 -12.86
CA GLN A 218 0.56 -9.04 -11.96
C GLN A 218 1.36 -10.35 -12.02
N PHE A 219 0.69 -11.50 -11.97
CA PHE A 219 1.36 -12.81 -12.08
C PHE A 219 1.98 -13.04 -13.45
N LYS A 220 1.30 -12.62 -14.52
CA LYS A 220 1.86 -12.66 -15.88
C LYS A 220 3.11 -11.80 -16.00
N ALA A 221 3.09 -10.57 -15.46
CA ALA A 221 4.25 -9.69 -15.42
C ALA A 221 5.40 -10.28 -14.59
N ALA A 222 5.09 -11.07 -13.57
CA ALA A 222 6.07 -11.86 -12.80
C ALA A 222 6.52 -13.16 -13.49
N GLY A 223 6.18 -13.36 -14.78
CA GLY A 223 6.60 -14.51 -15.58
C GLY A 223 5.83 -15.80 -15.32
N LYS A 224 4.71 -15.76 -14.59
CA LYS A 224 3.87 -16.94 -14.32
C LYS A 224 2.87 -17.18 -15.45
N THR A 225 2.60 -18.45 -15.74
CA THR A 225 1.50 -18.83 -16.63
C THR A 225 0.19 -18.91 -15.85
N VAL A 226 -0.82 -18.14 -16.28
CA VAL A 226 -2.10 -18.03 -15.59
C VAL A 226 -3.21 -18.46 -16.53
N VAL A 227 -4.16 -19.23 -16.00
CA VAL A 227 -5.42 -19.59 -16.67
C VAL A 227 -6.57 -19.08 -15.81
N ILE A 228 -7.60 -18.53 -16.42
CA ILE A 228 -8.81 -18.04 -15.73
C ILE A 228 -10.01 -18.90 -16.13
N ALA A 229 -10.88 -19.22 -15.17
CA ALA A 229 -12.20 -19.80 -15.39
C ALA A 229 -13.30 -18.81 -15.01
N ALA A 230 -14.18 -18.47 -15.96
CA ALA A 230 -15.28 -17.54 -15.76
C ALA A 230 -16.50 -18.23 -15.12
N GLY A 231 -16.42 -18.53 -13.81
CA GLY A 231 -17.45 -19.27 -13.09
C GLY A 231 -18.69 -18.47 -12.68
N ASP A 232 -18.77 -17.15 -12.90
CA ASP A 232 -20.04 -16.39 -12.82
C ASP A 232 -20.88 -16.61 -14.09
N THR A 233 -21.29 -17.86 -14.32
CA THR A 233 -21.92 -18.32 -15.58
C THR A 233 -23.32 -17.76 -15.83
N PHE A 234 -23.95 -17.16 -14.81
CA PHE A 234 -25.29 -16.57 -14.91
C PHE A 234 -25.29 -15.10 -15.30
N ARG A 235 -24.12 -14.44 -15.35
CA ARG A 235 -24.01 -13.03 -15.72
C ARG A 235 -23.16 -12.93 -16.97
N ALA A 236 -23.80 -12.99 -18.14
CA ALA A 236 -23.11 -12.87 -19.44
C ALA A 236 -22.13 -11.68 -19.48
N ALA A 237 -22.56 -10.51 -19.00
CA ALA A 237 -21.70 -9.32 -18.91
C ALA A 237 -20.48 -9.48 -18.00
N ALA A 238 -20.56 -10.30 -16.94
CA ALA A 238 -19.40 -10.59 -16.08
C ALA A 238 -18.38 -11.47 -16.79
N VAL A 239 -18.86 -12.46 -17.56
CA VAL A 239 -18.02 -13.32 -18.40
C VAL A 239 -17.31 -12.48 -19.48
N GLU A 240 -18.04 -11.65 -20.21
CA GLU A 240 -17.48 -10.74 -21.22
C GLU A 240 -16.45 -9.78 -20.61
N GLN A 241 -16.76 -9.20 -19.45
CA GLN A 241 -15.83 -8.33 -18.73
C GLN A 241 -14.54 -9.07 -18.36
N LEU A 242 -14.64 -10.32 -17.89
CA LEU A 242 -13.48 -11.13 -17.53
C LEU A 242 -12.65 -11.52 -18.76
N GLN A 243 -13.30 -11.80 -19.89
CA GLN A 243 -12.61 -12.05 -21.17
C GLN A 243 -11.79 -10.83 -21.60
N VAL A 244 -12.36 -9.62 -21.53
CA VAL A 244 -11.63 -8.38 -21.84
C VAL A 244 -10.43 -8.19 -20.89
N TRP A 245 -10.57 -8.51 -19.61
CA TRP A 245 -9.44 -8.49 -18.67
C TRP A 245 -8.37 -9.52 -19.02
N GLY A 246 -8.78 -10.73 -19.42
CA GLY A 246 -7.88 -11.79 -19.85
C GLY A 246 -7.09 -11.43 -21.11
N GLU A 247 -7.78 -10.87 -22.11
CA GLU A 247 -7.16 -10.36 -23.33
C GLU A 247 -6.13 -9.27 -23.03
N ARG A 248 -6.50 -8.29 -22.20
CA ARG A 248 -5.58 -7.22 -21.75
C ARG A 248 -4.36 -7.75 -21.00
N ALA A 249 -4.53 -8.83 -20.23
CA ALA A 249 -3.44 -9.46 -19.49
C ALA A 249 -2.67 -10.50 -20.30
N GLY A 250 -3.13 -10.87 -21.52
CA GLY A 250 -2.54 -11.93 -22.32
C GLY A 250 -2.63 -13.32 -21.67
N VAL A 251 -3.76 -13.61 -21.01
CA VAL A 251 -4.03 -14.88 -20.32
C VAL A 251 -5.31 -15.53 -20.86
N PRO A 252 -5.35 -16.86 -21.03
CA PRO A 252 -6.55 -17.55 -21.48
C PRO A 252 -7.66 -17.50 -20.43
N VAL A 253 -8.88 -17.23 -20.91
CA VAL A 253 -10.12 -17.25 -20.11
C VAL A 253 -11.03 -18.34 -20.66
N LEU A 254 -11.30 -19.36 -19.85
CA LEU A 254 -12.25 -20.40 -20.17
C LEU A 254 -13.65 -19.97 -19.75
N THR A 255 -14.59 -20.18 -20.65
CA THR A 255 -15.99 -19.81 -20.48
C THR A 255 -16.88 -21.00 -20.79
N ALA A 256 -18.10 -20.97 -20.26
CA ALA A 256 -19.17 -21.89 -20.62
C ALA A 256 -20.39 -21.09 -21.13
N PRO A 257 -21.33 -21.72 -21.84
CA PRO A 257 -22.60 -21.08 -22.18
C PRO A 257 -23.30 -20.48 -20.96
N GLU A 258 -24.08 -19.42 -21.16
CA GLU A 258 -24.82 -18.78 -20.07
C GLU A 258 -25.74 -19.79 -19.35
N GLY A 259 -25.74 -19.74 -18.01
CA GLY A 259 -26.50 -20.66 -17.16
C GLY A 259 -25.89 -22.06 -17.02
N SER A 260 -24.71 -22.32 -17.59
CA SER A 260 -24.00 -23.58 -17.38
C SER A 260 -23.57 -23.77 -15.92
N ASP A 261 -23.37 -25.02 -15.52
CA ASP A 261 -22.89 -25.37 -14.18
C ASP A 261 -21.44 -24.87 -13.94
N PRO A 262 -21.21 -23.93 -13.00
CA PRO A 262 -19.87 -23.41 -12.70
C PRO A 262 -18.87 -24.49 -12.29
N ALA A 263 -19.34 -25.53 -11.59
CA ALA A 263 -18.48 -26.62 -11.14
C ALA A 263 -17.95 -27.47 -12.30
N SER A 264 -18.75 -27.63 -13.37
CA SER A 264 -18.33 -28.33 -14.58
C SER A 264 -17.26 -27.52 -15.33
N LEU A 265 -17.46 -26.19 -15.49
CA LEU A 265 -16.45 -25.31 -16.07
C LEU A 265 -15.14 -25.33 -15.25
N ALA A 266 -15.22 -25.32 -13.93
CA ALA A 266 -14.05 -25.39 -13.05
C ALA A 266 -13.26 -26.69 -13.23
N PHE A 267 -13.94 -27.82 -13.45
CA PHE A 267 -13.31 -29.11 -13.73
C PHE A 267 -12.55 -29.12 -15.05
N ASP A 268 -13.16 -28.55 -16.10
CA ASP A 268 -12.56 -28.46 -17.43
C ASP A 268 -11.37 -27.52 -17.42
N ALA A 269 -11.49 -26.38 -16.72
CA ALA A 269 -10.38 -25.45 -16.52
C ALA A 269 -9.23 -26.06 -15.73
N MET A 270 -9.51 -26.85 -14.69
CA MET A 270 -8.47 -27.61 -13.97
C MET A 270 -7.75 -28.58 -14.90
N THR A 271 -8.51 -29.33 -15.71
CA THR A 271 -7.95 -30.29 -16.68
C THR A 271 -7.06 -29.58 -17.70
N ARG A 272 -7.52 -28.47 -18.25
CA ARG A 272 -6.76 -27.69 -19.23
C ARG A 272 -5.50 -27.06 -18.62
N ALA A 273 -5.63 -26.47 -17.43
CA ALA A 273 -4.49 -25.86 -16.73
C ALA A 273 -3.41 -26.90 -16.37
N GLN A 274 -3.81 -28.13 -16.02
CA GLN A 274 -2.88 -29.24 -15.82
C GLN A 274 -2.17 -29.65 -17.12
N GLN A 275 -2.91 -29.76 -18.23
CA GLN A 275 -2.36 -30.11 -19.54
C GLN A 275 -1.38 -29.06 -20.07
N ASP A 276 -1.70 -27.79 -19.88
CA ASP A 276 -0.88 -26.65 -20.32
C ASP A 276 0.29 -26.37 -19.37
N GLY A 277 0.38 -27.09 -18.24
CA GLY A 277 1.41 -26.88 -17.22
C GLY A 277 1.36 -25.47 -16.59
N ALA A 278 0.16 -24.90 -16.46
CA ALA A 278 -0.04 -23.55 -15.93
C ALA A 278 0.43 -23.44 -14.46
N ASP A 279 1.03 -22.31 -14.10
CA ASP A 279 1.41 -22.03 -12.72
C ASP A 279 0.17 -21.77 -11.85
N LEU A 280 -0.80 -20.98 -12.33
CA LEU A 280 -2.01 -20.63 -11.59
C LEU A 280 -3.27 -20.91 -12.40
N LEU A 281 -4.31 -21.39 -11.69
CA LEU A 281 -5.69 -21.40 -12.16
C LEU A 281 -6.52 -20.49 -11.25
N MET A 282 -7.07 -19.41 -11.80
CA MET A 282 -7.96 -18.50 -11.08
C MET A 282 -9.41 -18.75 -11.47
N ILE A 283 -10.29 -18.98 -10.48
CA ILE A 283 -11.70 -19.29 -10.71
C ILE A 283 -12.55 -18.14 -10.18
N ASP A 284 -13.28 -17.45 -11.08
CA ASP A 284 -14.33 -16.49 -10.70
C ASP A 284 -15.59 -17.23 -10.23
N THR A 285 -16.39 -16.63 -9.37
CA THR A 285 -17.64 -17.23 -8.87
C THR A 285 -18.78 -16.22 -8.89
N ALA A 286 -20.02 -16.72 -8.80
CA ALA A 286 -21.16 -15.85 -8.53
C ALA A 286 -21.03 -15.15 -7.16
N GLY A 287 -21.71 -14.01 -7.00
CA GLY A 287 -21.73 -13.22 -5.76
C GLY A 287 -23.13 -12.90 -5.22
N ARG A 288 -24.11 -13.76 -5.47
CA ARG A 288 -25.54 -13.53 -5.18
C ARG A 288 -25.86 -13.79 -3.69
N LEU A 289 -25.48 -12.86 -2.80
CA LEU A 289 -25.64 -13.02 -1.34
C LEU A 289 -27.10 -13.20 -0.90
N GLN A 290 -28.06 -12.63 -1.64
CA GLN A 290 -29.48 -12.77 -1.35
C GLN A 290 -29.98 -14.23 -1.37
N ASN A 291 -29.29 -15.11 -2.10
CA ASN A 291 -29.58 -16.55 -2.17
C ASN A 291 -28.45 -17.33 -1.47
N ARG A 292 -28.19 -17.02 -0.20
CA ARG A 292 -27.04 -17.56 0.54
C ARG A 292 -26.96 -19.10 0.50
N ALA A 293 -28.07 -19.82 0.61
CA ALA A 293 -28.07 -21.28 0.58
C ALA A 293 -27.57 -21.82 -0.77
N ASP A 294 -28.21 -21.41 -1.87
CA ASP A 294 -27.83 -21.79 -3.23
C ASP A 294 -26.38 -21.41 -3.55
N LEU A 295 -25.95 -20.21 -3.16
CA LEU A 295 -24.57 -19.76 -3.35
C LEU A 295 -23.57 -20.66 -2.61
N MET A 296 -23.86 -21.00 -1.35
CA MET A 296 -22.98 -21.88 -0.58
C MET A 296 -22.94 -23.30 -1.14
N GLU A 297 -24.06 -23.82 -1.64
CA GLU A 297 -24.11 -25.12 -2.33
C GLU A 297 -23.32 -25.10 -3.65
N GLU A 298 -23.44 -24.03 -4.44
CA GLU A 298 -22.68 -23.85 -5.67
C GLU A 298 -21.16 -23.81 -5.39
N LEU A 299 -20.73 -23.00 -4.42
CA LEU A 299 -19.32 -22.93 -4.02
C LEU A 299 -18.81 -24.28 -3.49
N ALA A 300 -19.59 -24.97 -2.65
CA ALA A 300 -19.25 -26.29 -2.15
C ALA A 300 -19.16 -27.33 -3.30
N LYS A 301 -20.04 -27.23 -4.30
CA LYS A 301 -20.01 -28.08 -5.49
C LYS A 301 -18.75 -27.83 -6.31
N ILE A 302 -18.36 -26.57 -6.56
CA ILE A 302 -17.11 -26.22 -7.24
C ILE A 302 -15.92 -26.88 -6.52
N VAL A 303 -15.80 -26.67 -5.20
CA VAL A 303 -14.71 -27.25 -4.39
C VAL A 303 -14.69 -28.78 -4.47
N ARG A 304 -15.85 -29.43 -4.30
CA ARG A 304 -15.96 -30.90 -4.39
C ARG A 304 -15.53 -31.42 -5.76
N VAL A 305 -15.83 -30.69 -6.83
CA VAL A 305 -15.53 -31.12 -8.20
C VAL A 305 -14.04 -30.94 -8.53
N ILE A 306 -13.42 -29.80 -8.21
CA ILE A 306 -11.98 -29.60 -8.43
C ILE A 306 -11.14 -30.57 -7.56
N ARG A 307 -11.64 -30.94 -6.37
CA ARG A 307 -10.99 -31.94 -5.50
C ARG A 307 -10.91 -33.35 -6.08
N LYS A 308 -11.72 -33.66 -7.09
CA LYS A 308 -11.59 -34.94 -7.82
C LYS A 308 -10.30 -34.99 -8.64
N LYS A 309 -9.73 -33.85 -9.00
CA LYS A 309 -8.45 -33.72 -9.73
C LYS A 309 -7.28 -33.48 -8.80
N ASP A 310 -7.51 -32.74 -7.72
CA ASP A 310 -6.49 -32.40 -6.74
C ASP A 310 -7.11 -32.25 -5.34
N PRO A 311 -6.93 -33.23 -4.45
CA PRO A 311 -7.55 -33.24 -3.11
C PRO A 311 -7.25 -31.99 -2.27
N ASP A 312 -6.12 -31.32 -2.53
CA ASP A 312 -5.68 -30.12 -1.79
C ASP A 312 -6.30 -28.82 -2.33
N ALA A 313 -7.00 -28.86 -3.46
CA ALA A 313 -7.61 -27.68 -4.06
C ALA A 313 -8.91 -27.23 -3.33
N PRO A 314 -9.23 -25.92 -3.34
CA PRO A 314 -8.38 -24.82 -3.79
C PRO A 314 -7.26 -24.54 -2.79
N HIS A 315 -6.08 -24.14 -3.28
CA HIS A 315 -4.92 -23.83 -2.45
C HIS A 315 -5.04 -22.45 -1.78
N ASN A 316 -5.79 -21.55 -2.42
CA ASN A 316 -6.15 -20.25 -1.88
C ASN A 316 -7.62 -19.98 -2.17
N THR A 317 -8.31 -19.42 -1.18
CA THR A 317 -9.64 -18.83 -1.34
C THR A 317 -9.53 -17.35 -1.03
N LEU A 318 -9.76 -16.49 -2.01
CA LEU A 318 -9.69 -15.04 -1.90
C LEU A 318 -11.09 -14.46 -1.76
N LEU A 319 -11.41 -13.89 -0.60
CA LEU A 319 -12.62 -13.12 -0.39
C LEU A 319 -12.39 -11.66 -0.78
N VAL A 320 -13.16 -11.16 -1.75
CA VAL A 320 -13.16 -9.75 -2.15
C VAL A 320 -14.33 -9.04 -1.50
N LEU A 321 -14.02 -8.03 -0.68
CA LEU A 321 -14.96 -7.22 0.10
C LEU A 321 -15.19 -5.86 -0.57
#